data_AF-A0A2M7NX29-F1
#
_entry.id   AF-A0A2M7NX29-F1
#
_cell.length_a   1.000
_cell.length_b   1.000
_cell.length_c   1.000
_cell.angle_alpha   90.00
_cell.angle_beta   90.00
_cell.angle_gamma   90.00
#
_symmetry.space_group_name_H-M   'P 1'
#
loop_
_entity.id
_entity.type
_entity.pdbx_description
1 polymer ?
#
loop_
_entity_poly.entity_id
_entity_poly.type
_entity_poly.pdbx_seq_one_letter_code
_entity_poly.pdbx_strand_id
1 'polypeptide(L)'
;MVFFRNKPFNQAWFYTVLFIAALILSLYVRFSVIAANNGEPLRGDAGGFALQAAAMKNFYAASAREPFWILWVKCAAAPFKEAKTGMRLAAAMAFSLSAVMLFLILSRELGNIPALAGGLFYLVIPYMYFSHIRAHRLELYLLLLLLFAYLMLRGMNSVYSVVAAAMTASALILTRMESLAVVIGGFAFYVFSERRNPLPALRKSGAALFAALLLAAPFFISCRRACGAFFLVLNNHARFWDSHEHAGEGGFRSPEETLAKPYDGRNVSVFQYVF
;
A
#
# COMPACT_ATOMS: atom_id res chain seq x y z
N MET A 1 28.89 47.68 -24.34
CA MET A 1 28.11 46.46 -24.62
C MET A 1 28.07 45.61 -23.36
N VAL A 2 26.96 45.62 -22.64
CA VAL A 2 26.76 44.75 -21.47
C VAL A 2 26.27 43.41 -22.00
N PHE A 3 27.14 42.40 -22.00
CA PHE A 3 26.73 41.03 -22.30
C PHE A 3 25.77 40.57 -21.19
N PHE A 4 24.48 40.47 -21.51
CA PHE A 4 23.52 39.77 -20.67
C PHE A 4 23.98 38.32 -20.55
N ARG A 5 24.63 37.98 -19.43
CA ARG A 5 24.83 36.59 -19.02
C ARG A 5 23.45 35.99 -18.80
N ASN A 6 22.93 35.30 -19.81
CA ASN A 6 21.73 34.46 -19.67
C ASN A 6 21.97 33.54 -18.47
N LYS A 7 21.15 33.66 -17.43
CA LYS A 7 21.19 32.74 -16.30
C LYS A 7 21.03 31.32 -16.87
N PRO A 8 21.87 30.36 -16.46
CA PRO A 8 21.75 29.00 -16.96
C PRO A 8 20.35 28.47 -16.66
N PHE A 9 19.69 27.95 -17.69
CA PHE A 9 18.36 27.38 -17.59
C PHE A 9 18.33 26.30 -16.50
N ASN A 10 17.44 26.43 -15.52
CA ASN A 10 17.33 25.47 -14.44
C ASN A 10 16.65 24.19 -14.95
N GLN A 11 17.47 23.27 -15.46
CA GLN A 11 17.00 22.00 -16.04
C GLN A 11 16.11 21.20 -15.06
N ALA A 12 16.40 21.22 -13.75
CA ALA A 12 15.60 20.49 -12.76
C ALA A 12 14.15 21.00 -12.67
N TRP A 13 13.97 22.33 -12.77
CA TRP A 13 12.64 22.93 -12.80
C TRP A 13 11.86 22.47 -14.04
N PHE A 14 12.50 22.43 -15.20
CA PHE A 14 11.86 21.98 -16.44
C PHE A 14 11.32 20.55 -16.34
N TYR A 15 12.13 19.60 -15.86
CA TYR A 15 11.69 18.20 -15.69
C TYR A 15 10.56 18.07 -14.67
N THR A 16 10.62 18.85 -13.58
CA THR A 16 9.57 18.87 -12.55
C THR A 16 8.26 19.40 -13.12
N VAL A 17 8.29 20.51 -13.87
CA VAL A 17 7.10 21.08 -14.52
C VAL A 17 6.50 20.09 -15.51
N LEU A 18 7.34 19.44 -16.32
CA LEU A 18 6.86 18.45 -17.29
C LEU A 18 6.20 17.23 -16.61
N PHE A 19 6.80 16.74 -15.52
CA PHE A 19 6.20 15.67 -14.72
C PHE A 19 4.86 16.11 -14.09
N ILE A 20 4.78 17.32 -13.53
CA ILE A 20 3.54 17.87 -12.96
C ILE A 20 2.46 17.99 -14.03
N ALA A 21 2.79 18.49 -15.22
CA ALA A 21 1.85 18.58 -16.34
C ALA A 21 1.30 17.20 -16.73
N ALA A 22 2.18 16.18 -16.82
CA ALA A 22 1.77 14.81 -17.09
C ALA A 22 0.91 14.21 -15.97
N LEU A 23 1.23 14.50 -14.71
CA LEU A 23 0.45 14.08 -13.55
C LEU A 23 -0.96 14.69 -13.57
N ILE A 24 -1.08 15.99 -13.89
CA ILE A 24 -2.38 16.68 -14.02
C ILE A 24 -3.21 16.07 -15.14
N LEU A 25 -2.60 15.82 -16.31
CA LEU A 25 -3.29 15.16 -17.43
C LEU A 25 -3.74 13.74 -17.05
N SER A 26 -2.87 12.99 -16.39
CA SER A 26 -3.13 11.64 -15.87
C SER A 26 -4.30 11.62 -14.89
N LEU A 27 -4.38 12.61 -13.99
CA LEU A 27 -5.50 12.81 -13.07
C LEU A 27 -6.80 13.15 -13.78
N TYR A 28 -6.75 14.06 -14.76
CA TYR A 28 -7.91 14.42 -15.58
C TYR A 28 -8.52 13.19 -16.29
N VAL A 29 -7.68 12.34 -16.89
CA VAL A 29 -8.12 11.09 -17.52
C VAL A 29 -8.74 10.15 -16.49
N ARG A 30 -8.10 9.97 -15.32
CA ARG A 30 -8.61 9.11 -14.25
C ARG A 30 -9.97 9.57 -13.74
N PHE A 31 -10.14 10.86 -13.52
CA PHE A 31 -11.42 11.42 -13.08
C PHE A 31 -12.50 11.27 -14.13
N SER A 32 -12.18 11.48 -15.41
CA SER A 32 -13.10 11.22 -16.51
C SER A 32 -13.55 9.75 -16.56
N VAL A 33 -12.60 8.81 -16.39
CA VAL A 33 -12.88 7.37 -16.34
C VAL A 33 -13.72 6.99 -15.12
N ILE A 34 -13.41 7.54 -13.94
CA ILE A 34 -14.22 7.32 -12.73
C ILE A 34 -15.63 7.84 -12.93
N ALA A 35 -15.79 9.04 -13.48
CA ALA A 35 -17.11 9.63 -13.74
C ALA A 35 -17.93 8.76 -14.69
N ALA A 36 -17.33 8.30 -15.79
CA ALA A 36 -17.98 7.43 -16.78
C ALA A 36 -18.38 6.05 -16.19
N ASN A 37 -17.60 5.53 -15.24
CA ASN A 37 -17.81 4.21 -14.66
C ASN A 37 -18.42 4.26 -13.25
N ASN A 38 -18.88 5.44 -12.79
CA ASN A 38 -19.32 5.56 -11.40
C ASN A 38 -20.56 4.70 -11.11
N GLY A 39 -21.41 4.49 -12.12
CA GLY A 39 -22.59 3.62 -12.05
C GLY A 39 -22.26 2.15 -11.78
N GLU A 40 -21.07 1.67 -12.18
CA GLU A 40 -20.72 0.25 -12.05
C GLU A 40 -20.54 -0.19 -10.59
N PRO A 41 -20.87 -1.45 -10.25
CA PRO A 41 -20.59 -2.00 -8.93
C PRO A 41 -19.09 -2.13 -8.68
N LEU A 42 -18.70 -2.05 -7.40
CA LEU A 42 -17.34 -2.40 -6.99
C LEU A 42 -17.10 -3.90 -7.20
N ARG A 43 -16.00 -4.26 -7.84
CA ARG A 43 -15.66 -5.67 -8.13
C ARG A 43 -14.67 -6.23 -7.11
N GLY A 44 -14.71 -7.56 -6.93
CA GLY A 44 -13.82 -8.28 -6.00
C GLY A 44 -13.97 -7.79 -4.56
N ASP A 45 -12.85 -7.68 -3.85
CA ASP A 45 -12.82 -7.33 -2.43
C ASP A 45 -13.34 -5.91 -2.11
N ALA A 46 -13.41 -5.01 -3.11
CA ALA A 46 -13.75 -3.62 -2.89
C ALA A 46 -15.18 -3.41 -2.34
N GLY A 47 -16.15 -4.22 -2.78
CA GLY A 47 -17.50 -4.16 -2.22
C GLY A 47 -17.52 -4.51 -0.73
N GLY A 48 -16.75 -5.53 -0.33
CA GLY A 48 -16.62 -5.94 1.07
C GLY A 48 -15.98 -4.87 1.95
N PHE A 49 -14.99 -4.13 1.44
CA PHE A 49 -14.35 -3.04 2.19
C PHE A 49 -15.30 -1.89 2.52
N ALA A 50 -16.22 -1.53 1.63
CA ALA A 50 -17.20 -0.48 1.90
C ALA A 50 -18.13 -0.86 3.07
N LEU A 51 -18.61 -2.11 3.07
CA LEU A 51 -19.45 -2.63 4.16
C LEU A 51 -18.68 -2.68 5.49
N GLN A 52 -17.42 -3.14 5.46
CA GLN A 52 -16.56 -3.16 6.65
C GLN A 52 -16.26 -1.75 7.16
N ALA A 53 -16.06 -0.78 6.28
CA ALA A 53 -15.82 0.61 6.65
C ALA A 53 -17.03 1.24 7.34
N ALA A 54 -18.25 0.96 6.86
CA ALA A 54 -19.48 1.38 7.50
C ALA A 54 -19.67 0.72 8.88
N ALA A 55 -19.32 -0.56 9.01
CA ALA A 55 -19.44 -1.33 10.25
C ALA A 55 -18.30 -1.08 11.27
N MET A 56 -17.18 -0.48 10.84
CA MET A 56 -16.01 -0.26 11.70
C MET A 56 -16.34 0.72 12.83
N LYS A 57 -16.40 0.20 14.07
CA LYS A 57 -16.55 1.00 15.31
C LYS A 57 -15.22 1.22 16.03
N ASN A 58 -14.29 0.27 15.91
CA ASN A 58 -12.98 0.31 16.53
C ASN A 58 -11.93 -0.07 15.48
N PHE A 59 -10.88 0.74 15.36
CA PHE A 59 -9.79 0.52 14.40
C PHE A 59 -9.09 -0.82 14.59
N TYR A 60 -8.90 -1.27 15.83
CA TYR A 60 -8.20 -2.53 16.13
C TYR A 60 -9.14 -3.72 16.35
N ALA A 61 -10.42 -3.63 15.95
CA ALA A 61 -11.32 -4.77 16.02
C ALA A 61 -10.84 -5.91 15.11
N ALA A 62 -10.96 -7.15 15.59
CA ALA A 62 -10.68 -8.32 14.78
C ALA A 62 -11.59 -8.32 13.54
N SER A 63 -10.99 -8.55 12.37
CA SER A 63 -11.73 -8.54 11.10
C SER A 63 -11.05 -9.45 10.08
N ALA A 64 -11.79 -9.83 9.04
CA ALA A 64 -11.27 -10.67 7.95
C ALA A 64 -10.23 -9.94 7.08
N ARG A 65 -10.03 -8.63 7.30
CA ARG A 65 -9.12 -7.75 6.55
C ARG A 65 -8.36 -6.82 7.50
N GLU A 66 -7.23 -6.30 7.06
CA GLU A 66 -6.42 -5.39 7.86
C GLU A 66 -7.04 -3.99 7.96
N PRO A 67 -6.92 -3.30 9.12
CA PRO A 67 -7.78 -2.18 9.44
C PRO A 67 -7.40 -0.86 8.78
N PHE A 68 -6.14 -0.68 8.36
CA PHE A 68 -5.69 0.60 7.82
C PHE A 68 -6.35 0.93 6.50
N TRP A 69 -6.50 -0.06 5.60
CA TRP A 69 -7.24 0.14 4.36
C TRP A 69 -8.73 0.43 4.62
N ILE A 70 -9.34 -0.25 5.60
CA ILE A 70 -10.76 -0.03 5.94
C ILE A 70 -10.96 1.39 6.49
N LEU A 71 -10.06 1.86 7.35
CA LEU A 71 -10.07 3.23 7.86
C LEU A 71 -9.89 4.24 6.72
N TRP A 72 -8.94 3.99 5.82
CA TRP A 72 -8.71 4.83 4.63
C TRP A 72 -9.97 4.94 3.77
N VAL A 73 -10.62 3.81 3.49
CA VAL A 73 -11.91 3.77 2.78
C VAL A 73 -12.97 4.56 3.53
N LYS A 74 -13.07 4.41 4.86
CA LYS A 74 -14.04 5.14 5.68
C LYS A 74 -13.85 6.65 5.57
N CYS A 75 -12.62 7.13 5.71
CA CYS A 75 -12.28 8.55 5.61
C CYS A 75 -12.50 9.08 4.18
N ALA A 76 -12.08 8.31 3.17
CA ALA A 76 -12.21 8.66 1.77
C ALA A 76 -13.65 8.69 1.28
N ALA A 77 -14.50 7.79 1.79
CA ALA A 77 -15.91 7.69 1.42
C ALA A 77 -16.78 8.70 2.16
N ALA A 78 -16.38 9.14 3.36
CA ALA A 78 -17.17 10.04 4.22
C ALA A 78 -17.70 11.32 3.52
N PRO A 79 -16.95 12.03 2.66
CA PRO A 79 -17.46 13.23 2.01
C PRO A 79 -18.37 12.96 0.80
N PHE A 80 -18.57 11.70 0.39
CA PHE A 80 -19.36 11.34 -0.79
C PHE A 80 -20.67 10.69 -0.41
N LYS A 81 -21.74 11.01 -1.15
CA LYS A 81 -23.04 10.32 -1.01
C LYS A 81 -22.93 8.82 -1.31
N GLU A 82 -22.11 8.48 -2.29
CA GLU A 82 -21.85 7.11 -2.71
C GLU A 82 -20.44 6.69 -2.30
N ALA A 83 -20.33 5.70 -1.39
CA ALA A 83 -19.04 5.23 -0.89
C ALA A 83 -18.08 4.76 -2.01
N LYS A 84 -18.63 4.14 -3.08
CA LYS A 84 -17.86 3.69 -4.25
C LYS A 84 -17.10 4.83 -4.94
N THR A 85 -17.66 6.04 -4.99
CA THR A 85 -17.03 7.20 -5.60
C THR A 85 -15.80 7.63 -4.79
N GLY A 86 -15.98 7.76 -3.47
CA GLY A 86 -14.86 8.10 -2.58
C GLY A 86 -13.74 7.06 -2.61
N MET A 87 -14.09 5.78 -2.67
CA MET A 87 -13.11 4.69 -2.79
C MET A 87 -12.30 4.76 -4.09
N ARG A 88 -12.96 4.95 -5.23
CA ARG A 88 -12.29 5.08 -6.54
C ARG A 88 -11.38 6.30 -6.58
N LEU A 89 -11.85 7.43 -6.06
CA LEU A 89 -11.06 8.66 -5.97
C LEU A 89 -9.85 8.47 -5.06
N ALA A 90 -10.00 7.82 -3.92
CA ALA A 90 -8.88 7.59 -3.02
C ALA A 90 -7.85 6.62 -3.57
N ALA A 91 -8.27 5.60 -4.33
CA ALA A 91 -7.34 4.74 -5.08
C ALA A 91 -6.58 5.55 -6.15
N ALA A 92 -7.27 6.42 -6.91
CA ALA A 92 -6.63 7.30 -7.89
C ALA A 92 -5.65 8.29 -7.24
N MET A 93 -6.00 8.89 -6.10
CA MET A 93 -5.11 9.76 -5.33
C MET A 93 -3.89 9.01 -4.81
N ALA A 94 -4.08 7.82 -4.23
CA ALA A 94 -2.98 7.01 -3.73
C ALA A 94 -1.99 6.67 -4.85
N PHE A 95 -2.49 6.31 -6.03
CA PHE A 95 -1.68 6.08 -7.23
C PHE A 95 -0.94 7.35 -7.71
N SER A 96 -1.61 8.50 -7.72
CA SER A 96 -0.94 9.75 -8.13
C SER A 96 0.15 10.15 -7.16
N LEU A 97 -0.06 9.94 -5.85
CA LEU A 97 0.96 10.15 -4.84
C LEU A 97 2.10 9.13 -4.94
N SER A 98 1.81 7.87 -5.27
CA SER A 98 2.86 6.86 -5.49
C SER A 98 3.73 7.23 -6.70
N ALA A 99 3.15 7.79 -7.76
CA ALA A 99 3.91 8.34 -8.89
C ALA A 99 4.84 9.48 -8.48
N VAL A 100 4.38 10.40 -7.63
CA VAL A 100 5.21 11.49 -7.07
C VAL A 100 6.36 10.90 -6.25
N MET A 101 6.08 9.92 -5.38
CA MET A 101 7.11 9.27 -4.58
C MET A 101 8.17 8.60 -5.46
N LEU A 102 7.74 7.88 -6.51
CA LEU A 102 8.66 7.25 -7.45
C LEU A 102 9.53 8.29 -8.17
N PHE A 103 8.94 9.38 -8.66
CA PHE A 103 9.69 10.48 -9.28
C PHE A 103 10.74 11.06 -8.31
N LEU A 104 10.38 11.30 -7.05
CA LEU A 104 11.29 11.83 -6.03
C LEU A 104 12.44 10.86 -5.72
N ILE A 105 12.14 9.56 -5.61
CA ILE A 105 13.16 8.51 -5.41
C ILE A 105 14.13 8.50 -6.60
N LEU A 106 13.62 8.41 -7.82
CA LEU A 106 14.45 8.33 -9.01
C LEU A 106 15.24 9.62 -9.26
N SER A 107 14.67 10.79 -8.99
CA SER A 107 15.36 12.08 -9.15
C SER A 107 16.55 12.19 -8.21
N ARG A 108 16.39 11.69 -6.97
CA ARG A 108 17.46 11.64 -5.98
C ARG A 108 18.57 10.66 -6.36
N GLU A 109 18.20 9.44 -6.77
CA GLU A 109 19.17 8.34 -6.92
C GLU A 109 19.79 8.25 -8.32
N LEU A 110 19.05 8.62 -9.37
CA LEU A 110 19.45 8.43 -10.77
C LEU A 110 19.46 9.74 -11.59
N GLY A 111 18.97 10.85 -11.03
CA GLY A 111 18.87 12.15 -11.70
C GLY A 111 17.55 12.38 -12.45
N ASN A 112 17.41 13.57 -13.04
CA ASN A 112 16.11 14.07 -13.50
C ASN A 112 15.55 13.35 -14.75
N ILE A 113 16.41 12.91 -15.66
CA ILE A 113 15.97 12.23 -16.89
C ILE A 113 15.36 10.86 -16.57
N PRO A 114 16.04 9.95 -15.83
CA PRO A 114 15.43 8.69 -15.39
C PRO A 114 14.18 8.89 -14.53
N ALA A 115 14.16 9.94 -13.70
CA ALA A 115 12.99 10.27 -12.89
C ALA A 115 11.77 10.62 -13.74
N LEU A 116 11.94 11.49 -14.73
CA LEU A 116 10.86 11.82 -15.66
C LEU A 116 10.42 10.58 -16.43
N ALA A 117 11.35 9.82 -17.00
CA ALA A 117 11.03 8.61 -17.78
C ALA A 117 10.26 7.58 -16.94
N GLY A 118 10.75 7.27 -15.73
CA GLY A 118 10.10 6.33 -14.81
C GLY A 118 8.76 6.83 -14.30
N GLY A 119 8.64 8.12 -13.97
CA GLY A 119 7.38 8.75 -13.56
C GLY A 119 6.33 8.72 -14.67
N LEU A 120 6.71 9.09 -15.91
CA LEU A 120 5.82 9.03 -17.07
C LEU A 120 5.39 7.59 -17.37
N PHE A 121 6.34 6.65 -17.38
CA PHE A 121 6.04 5.23 -17.59
C PHE A 121 5.04 4.73 -16.55
N TYR A 122 5.25 5.06 -15.28
CA TYR A 122 4.34 4.68 -14.19
C TYR A 122 2.93 5.26 -14.41
N LEU A 123 2.80 6.54 -14.76
CA LEU A 123 1.50 7.21 -14.98
C LEU A 123 0.67 6.61 -16.13
N VAL A 124 1.31 5.98 -17.12
CA VAL A 124 0.64 5.43 -18.31
C VAL A 124 0.35 3.94 -18.24
N ILE A 125 0.73 3.23 -17.17
CA ILE A 125 0.48 1.78 -17.03
C ILE A 125 -1.02 1.48 -17.19
N PRO A 126 -1.45 0.72 -18.23
CA PRO A 126 -2.86 0.50 -18.53
C PRO A 126 -3.63 -0.17 -17.39
N TYR A 127 -3.00 -1.12 -16.69
CA TYR A 127 -3.61 -1.85 -15.58
C TYR A 127 -4.09 -0.91 -14.45
N MET A 128 -3.36 0.18 -14.21
CA MET A 128 -3.67 1.12 -13.13
C MET A 128 -4.97 1.89 -13.43
N TYR A 129 -5.42 1.91 -14.70
CA TYR A 129 -6.72 2.47 -15.05
C TYR A 129 -7.86 1.58 -14.54
N PHE A 130 -7.74 0.28 -14.73
CA PHE A 130 -8.72 -0.67 -14.20
C PHE A 130 -8.67 -0.78 -12.68
N SER A 131 -7.48 -0.65 -12.11
CA SER A 131 -7.27 -0.76 -10.67
C SER A 131 -8.02 0.30 -9.86
N HIS A 132 -8.00 1.56 -10.31
CA HIS A 132 -8.71 2.63 -9.61
C HIS A 132 -10.24 2.55 -9.78
N ILE A 133 -10.76 2.10 -10.93
CA ILE A 133 -12.20 1.84 -11.11
C ILE A 133 -12.67 0.75 -10.14
N ARG A 134 -11.82 -0.24 -9.88
CA ARG A 134 -12.09 -1.33 -8.94
C ARG A 134 -11.78 -0.96 -7.49
N ALA A 135 -11.21 0.22 -7.24
CA ALA A 135 -10.78 0.68 -5.91
C ALA A 135 -9.94 -0.35 -5.15
N HIS A 136 -8.92 -0.92 -5.80
CA HIS A 136 -8.06 -1.90 -5.15
C HIS A 136 -7.21 -1.28 -4.04
N ARG A 137 -7.08 -2.00 -2.92
CA ARG A 137 -6.17 -1.64 -1.81
C ARG A 137 -4.69 -1.53 -2.21
N LEU A 138 -4.34 -2.10 -3.36
CA LEU A 138 -2.98 -2.16 -3.87
C LEU A 138 -2.38 -0.76 -4.06
N GLU A 139 -3.19 0.25 -4.42
CA GLU A 139 -2.70 1.61 -4.65
C GLU A 139 -2.19 2.26 -3.37
N LEU A 140 -2.94 2.14 -2.27
CA LEU A 140 -2.48 2.63 -0.96
C LEU A 140 -1.25 1.83 -0.49
N TYR A 141 -1.26 0.51 -0.70
CA TYR A 141 -0.12 -0.33 -0.37
C TYR A 141 1.16 0.12 -1.10
N LEU A 142 1.07 0.39 -2.41
CA LEU A 142 2.20 0.87 -3.21
C LEU A 142 2.67 2.26 -2.77
N LEU A 143 1.76 3.18 -2.47
CA LEU A 143 2.10 4.49 -1.91
C LEU A 143 2.90 4.34 -0.60
N LEU A 144 2.38 3.56 0.35
CA LEU A 144 3.04 3.35 1.62
C LEU A 144 4.40 2.64 1.46
N LEU A 145 4.50 1.73 0.50
CA LEU A 145 5.74 1.02 0.20
C LEU A 145 6.82 1.96 -0.34
N LEU A 146 6.46 2.84 -1.29
CA LEU A 146 7.38 3.84 -1.82
C LEU A 146 7.72 4.91 -0.78
N LEU A 147 6.76 5.31 0.07
CA LEU A 147 7.05 6.20 1.20
C LEU A 147 8.05 5.57 2.17
N PHE A 148 7.87 4.30 2.51
CA PHE A 148 8.80 3.57 3.36
C PHE A 148 10.19 3.47 2.73
N ALA A 149 10.27 3.10 1.44
CA ALA A 149 11.53 3.04 0.70
C ALA A 149 12.23 4.41 0.64
N TYR A 150 11.48 5.48 0.37
CA TYR A 150 12.01 6.84 0.36
C TYR A 150 12.58 7.25 1.72
N LEU A 151 11.91 6.91 2.83
CA LEU A 151 12.41 7.18 4.18
C LEU A 151 13.71 6.41 4.48
N MET A 152 13.83 5.16 4.01
CA MET A 152 15.06 4.37 4.14
C MET A 152 16.21 5.00 3.33
N LEU A 153 15.95 5.43 2.09
CA LEU A 153 16.96 6.06 1.21
C LEU A 153 17.38 7.46 1.67
N ARG A 154 16.46 8.22 2.25
CA ARG A 154 16.77 9.54 2.84
C ARG A 154 17.59 9.42 4.12
N GLY A 155 17.47 8.28 4.81
CA GLY A 155 18.08 7.99 6.09
C GLY A 155 17.30 8.57 7.27
N MET A 156 17.45 7.92 8.43
CA MET A 156 16.74 8.29 9.65
C MET A 156 17.57 9.25 10.51
N ASN A 157 17.83 10.46 10.01
CA ASN A 157 18.77 11.39 10.66
C ASN A 157 18.20 12.12 11.89
N SER A 158 16.88 12.10 12.11
CA SER A 158 16.21 12.79 13.22
C SER A 158 15.14 11.92 13.88
N VAL A 159 14.71 12.30 15.09
CA VAL A 159 13.59 11.64 15.77
C VAL A 159 12.31 11.64 14.91
N TYR A 160 12.04 12.73 14.18
CA TYR A 160 10.89 12.82 13.29
C TYR A 160 10.96 11.82 12.14
N SER A 161 12.14 11.57 11.57
CA SER A 161 12.30 10.56 10.52
C SER A 161 12.13 9.13 11.04
N VAL A 162 12.53 8.86 12.28
CA VAL A 162 12.31 7.56 12.95
C VAL A 162 10.81 7.35 13.21
N VAL A 163 10.12 8.38 13.71
CA VAL A 163 8.66 8.34 13.93
C VAL A 163 7.92 8.16 12.61
N ALA A 164 8.29 8.90 11.56
CA ALA A 164 7.70 8.74 10.23
C ALA A 164 7.90 7.32 9.67
N ALA A 165 9.09 6.73 9.85
CA ALA A 165 9.37 5.36 9.44
C ALA A 165 8.52 4.35 10.23
N ALA A 166 8.39 4.53 11.55
CA ALA A 166 7.56 3.66 12.39
C ALA A 166 6.07 3.73 12.01
N MET A 167 5.54 4.94 11.80
CA MET A 167 4.15 5.14 11.37
C MET A 167 3.89 4.54 10.00
N THR A 168 4.80 4.74 9.04
CA THR A 168 4.67 4.19 7.68
C THR A 168 4.77 2.66 7.70
N ALA A 169 5.70 2.09 8.46
CA ALA A 169 5.83 0.64 8.64
C ALA A 169 4.60 0.02 9.30
N SER A 170 4.05 0.66 10.34
CA SER A 170 2.80 0.21 10.97
C SER A 170 1.63 0.27 9.99
N ALA A 171 1.48 1.38 9.25
CA ALA A 171 0.46 1.52 8.22
C ALA A 171 0.58 0.44 7.14
N LEU A 172 1.81 0.09 6.72
CA LEU A 172 2.05 -1.02 5.79
C LEU A 172 1.54 -2.35 6.35
N ILE A 173 1.97 -2.73 7.56
CA ILE A 173 1.57 -3.98 8.22
C ILE A 173 0.05 -4.04 8.41
N LEU A 174 -0.57 -2.92 8.80
CA LEU A 174 -2.01 -2.80 8.99
C LEU A 174 -2.80 -2.58 7.69
N THR A 175 -2.13 -2.48 6.54
CA THR A 175 -2.74 -2.54 5.20
C THR A 175 -2.66 -3.95 4.62
N ARG A 176 -1.53 -4.62 4.86
CA ARG A 176 -1.21 -5.99 4.44
C ARG A 176 -0.28 -6.64 5.45
N MET A 177 -0.73 -7.69 6.12
CA MET A 177 0.08 -8.36 7.13
C MET A 177 1.38 -8.96 6.55
N GLU A 178 1.37 -9.36 5.28
CA GLU A 178 2.54 -9.90 4.56
C GLU A 178 3.71 -8.91 4.53
N SER A 179 3.42 -7.62 4.65
CA SER A 179 4.42 -6.56 4.60
C SER A 179 5.37 -6.54 5.79
N LEU A 180 5.12 -7.36 6.82
CA LEU A 180 6.07 -7.56 7.91
C LEU A 180 7.46 -7.97 7.40
N ALA A 181 7.53 -8.86 6.40
CA ALA A 181 8.80 -9.28 5.79
C ALA A 181 9.49 -8.10 5.08
N VAL A 182 8.73 -7.28 4.37
CA VAL A 182 9.23 -6.09 3.66
C VAL A 182 9.72 -5.03 4.64
N VAL A 183 9.01 -4.82 5.74
CA VAL A 183 9.39 -3.86 6.80
C VAL A 183 10.69 -4.30 7.48
N ILE A 184 10.79 -5.57 7.87
CA ILE A 184 12.02 -6.12 8.49
C ILE A 184 13.18 -6.04 7.49
N GLY A 185 12.98 -6.48 6.25
CA GLY A 185 13.98 -6.43 5.19
C GLY A 185 14.44 -5.00 4.88
N GLY A 186 13.53 -4.03 4.85
CA GLY A 186 13.85 -2.62 4.61
C GLY A 186 14.66 -1.98 5.74
N PHE A 187 14.33 -2.26 7.00
CA PHE A 187 15.13 -1.80 8.13
C PHE A 187 16.51 -2.47 8.17
N ALA A 188 16.59 -3.77 7.85
CA ALA A 188 17.86 -4.47 7.74
C ALA A 188 18.72 -3.86 6.62
N PHE A 189 18.13 -3.64 5.44
CA PHE A 189 18.77 -2.97 4.32
C PHE A 189 19.33 -1.61 4.72
N TYR A 190 18.55 -0.78 5.43
CA TYR A 190 19.04 0.51 5.93
C TYR A 190 20.27 0.36 6.85
N VAL A 191 20.24 -0.58 7.80
CA VAL A 191 21.39 -0.83 8.70
C VAL A 191 22.63 -1.25 7.90
N PHE A 192 22.47 -2.18 6.94
CA PHE A 192 23.59 -2.65 6.12
C PHE A 192 24.08 -1.61 5.11
N SER A 193 23.26 -0.62 4.75
CA SER A 193 23.68 0.49 3.89
C SER A 193 24.65 1.44 4.61
N GLU A 194 24.57 1.53 5.94
CA GLU A 194 25.39 2.40 6.81
C GLU A 194 26.73 1.74 7.21
N ARG A 195 27.51 1.31 6.20
CA ARG A 195 28.70 0.45 6.37
C ARG A 195 29.74 0.96 7.37
N ARG A 196 29.90 2.28 7.51
CA ARG A 196 30.95 2.89 8.35
C ARG A 196 30.59 2.91 9.84
N ASN A 197 29.30 3.01 10.17
CA ASN A 197 28.84 3.09 11.56
C ASN A 197 27.41 2.54 11.68
N PRO A 198 27.24 1.20 11.69
CA PRO A 198 25.91 0.58 11.66
C PRO A 198 25.18 0.69 13.01
N LEU A 199 25.87 0.98 14.12
CA LEU A 199 25.27 0.94 15.45
C LEU A 199 24.17 2.02 15.66
N PRO A 200 24.39 3.30 15.31
CA PRO A 200 23.32 4.30 15.30
C PRO A 200 22.15 3.91 14.38
N ALA A 201 22.44 3.36 13.20
CA ALA A 201 21.41 2.91 12.27
C ALA A 201 20.58 1.76 12.87
N LEU A 202 21.25 0.78 13.50
CA LEU A 202 20.61 -0.34 14.17
C LEU A 202 19.71 0.12 15.32
N ARG A 203 20.16 1.07 16.14
CA ARG A 203 19.34 1.63 17.23
C ARG A 203 18.08 2.31 16.69
N LYS A 204 18.22 3.10 15.62
CA LYS A 204 17.10 3.81 14.98
C LYS A 204 16.13 2.85 14.29
N SER A 205 16.63 1.89 13.53
CA SER A 205 15.84 0.81 12.91
C SER A 205 15.13 -0.03 13.96
N GLY A 206 15.83 -0.43 15.02
CA GLY A 206 15.26 -1.19 16.14
C GLY A 206 14.15 -0.41 16.84
N ALA A 207 14.36 0.88 17.12
CA ALA A 207 13.35 1.75 17.71
C ALA A 207 12.13 1.93 16.79
N ALA A 208 12.35 2.18 15.50
CA ALA A 208 11.26 2.34 14.53
C ALA A 208 10.46 1.05 14.35
N LEU A 209 11.13 -0.10 14.23
CA LEU A 209 10.50 -1.42 14.11
C LEU A 209 9.72 -1.76 15.37
N PHE A 210 10.30 -1.57 16.55
CA PHE A 210 9.62 -1.81 17.83
C PHE A 210 8.36 -0.94 17.96
N ALA A 211 8.46 0.35 17.64
CA ALA A 211 7.31 1.25 17.65
C ALA A 211 6.24 0.84 16.63
N ALA A 212 6.63 0.43 15.42
CA ALA A 212 5.70 -0.04 14.40
C ALA A 212 4.94 -1.30 14.86
N LEU A 213 5.66 -2.27 15.45
CA LEU A 213 5.07 -3.48 16.01
C LEU A 213 4.15 -3.18 17.19
N LEU A 214 4.54 -2.24 18.07
CA LEU A 214 3.71 -1.81 19.19
C LEU A 214 2.39 -1.17 18.71
N LEU A 215 2.45 -0.37 17.64
CA LEU A 215 1.25 0.23 17.02
C LEU A 215 0.36 -0.81 16.33
N ALA A 216 0.96 -1.84 15.72
CA ALA A 216 0.19 -2.89 15.05
C ALA A 216 -0.32 -4.00 16.00
N ALA A 217 0.36 -4.21 17.14
CA ALA A 217 0.08 -5.27 18.11
C ALA A 217 -1.38 -5.34 18.59
N PRO A 218 -2.09 -4.22 18.88
CA PRO A 218 -3.48 -4.28 19.31
C PRO A 218 -4.39 -5.02 18.31
N PHE A 219 -4.15 -4.88 17.00
CA PHE A 219 -4.89 -5.61 15.98
C PHE A 219 -4.65 -7.13 16.08
N PHE A 220 -3.38 -7.55 16.14
CA PHE A 220 -3.01 -8.96 16.23
C PHE A 220 -3.54 -9.61 17.51
N ILE A 221 -3.46 -8.90 18.65
CA ILE A 221 -4.00 -9.37 19.94
C ILE A 221 -5.52 -9.51 19.85
N SER A 222 -6.20 -8.55 19.22
CA SER A 222 -7.65 -8.58 18.98
C SER A 222 -8.04 -9.81 18.14
N CYS A 223 -7.35 -10.06 17.02
CA CYS A 223 -7.54 -11.27 16.21
C CYS A 223 -7.32 -12.56 17.01
N ARG A 224 -6.28 -12.63 17.84
CA ARG A 224 -6.02 -13.80 18.70
C ARG A 224 -7.14 -14.02 19.72
N ARG A 225 -7.66 -12.97 20.35
CA ARG A 225 -8.75 -13.05 21.33
C ARG A 225 -10.07 -13.46 20.68
N ALA A 226 -10.40 -12.89 19.52
CA ALA A 226 -11.68 -13.13 18.86
C ALA A 226 -11.73 -14.45 18.09
N CYS A 227 -10.62 -14.84 17.45
CA CYS A 227 -10.60 -15.95 16.47
C CYS A 227 -9.52 -17.00 16.76
N GLY A 228 -8.77 -16.88 17.85
CA GLY A 228 -7.72 -17.84 18.20
C GLY A 228 -6.48 -17.78 17.31
N ALA A 229 -6.30 -16.76 16.46
CA ALA A 229 -5.10 -16.65 15.60
C ALA A 229 -4.60 -15.19 15.52
N PHE A 230 -3.29 -14.98 15.70
CA PHE A 230 -2.68 -13.66 15.50
C PHE A 230 -2.76 -13.24 14.03
N PHE A 231 -2.38 -14.14 13.11
CA PHE A 231 -2.33 -13.89 11.66
C PHE A 231 -3.64 -14.30 10.95
N LEU A 232 -4.79 -13.95 11.53
CA LEU A 232 -6.10 -14.35 11.02
C LEU A 232 -6.27 -14.06 9.52
N VAL A 233 -5.89 -12.87 9.07
CA VAL A 233 -6.07 -12.45 7.67
C VAL A 233 -5.20 -13.27 6.71
N LEU A 234 -3.95 -13.55 7.09
CA LEU A 234 -3.06 -14.41 6.31
C LEU A 234 -3.55 -15.86 6.28
N ASN A 235 -4.02 -16.37 7.41
CA ASN A 235 -4.57 -17.72 7.48
C ASN A 235 -5.83 -17.82 6.60
N ASN A 236 -6.69 -16.80 6.57
CA ASN A 236 -7.83 -16.79 5.64
C ASN A 236 -7.39 -16.82 4.17
N HIS A 237 -6.29 -16.14 3.83
CA HIS A 237 -5.74 -16.20 2.48
C HIS A 237 -5.18 -17.60 2.15
N ALA A 238 -4.47 -18.21 3.10
CA ALA A 238 -3.98 -19.58 2.95
C ALA A 238 -5.13 -20.59 2.77
N ARG A 239 -6.20 -20.48 3.57
CA ARG A 239 -7.39 -21.32 3.44
C ARG A 239 -8.08 -21.15 2.09
N PHE A 240 -8.14 -19.91 1.59
CA PHE A 240 -8.69 -19.62 0.27
C PHE A 240 -7.95 -20.41 -0.80
N TRP A 241 -6.62 -20.31 -0.84
CA TRP A 241 -5.81 -20.98 -1.85
C TRP A 241 -5.78 -22.50 -1.66
N ASP A 242 -5.60 -23.00 -0.44
CA ASP A 242 -5.67 -24.44 -0.13
C ASP A 242 -6.97 -25.06 -0.62
N SER A 243 -8.10 -24.35 -0.44
CA SER A 243 -9.41 -24.82 -0.92
C SER A 243 -9.50 -24.85 -2.44
N HIS A 244 -8.94 -23.85 -3.14
CA HIS A 244 -9.01 -23.77 -4.60
C HIS A 244 -8.07 -24.75 -5.29
N GLU A 245 -6.87 -24.95 -4.74
CA GLU A 245 -5.84 -25.79 -5.33
C GLU A 245 -6.21 -27.27 -5.28
N HIS A 246 -6.82 -27.71 -4.18
CA HIS A 246 -7.17 -29.12 -3.95
C HIS A 246 -8.66 -29.40 -4.19
N ALA A 247 -9.39 -28.49 -4.84
CA ALA A 247 -10.82 -28.67 -5.10
C ALA A 247 -11.06 -29.92 -5.98
N GLY A 248 -11.91 -30.84 -5.52
CA GLY A 248 -12.22 -32.09 -6.20
C GLY A 248 -11.27 -33.26 -5.87
N GLU A 249 -10.24 -33.06 -5.06
CA GLU A 249 -9.39 -34.14 -4.55
C GLU A 249 -10.11 -34.94 -3.45
N GLY A 250 -9.64 -36.18 -3.20
CA GLY A 250 -10.19 -37.05 -2.17
C GLY A 250 -10.11 -36.41 -0.77
N GLY A 251 -11.26 -36.18 -0.13
CA GLY A 251 -11.35 -35.51 1.17
C GLY A 251 -11.44 -33.98 1.11
N PHE A 252 -11.48 -33.39 -0.09
CA PHE A 252 -11.74 -31.98 -0.32
C PHE A 252 -13.13 -31.76 -0.92
N ARG A 253 -13.58 -30.51 -0.89
CA ARG A 253 -14.89 -30.09 -1.41
C ARG A 253 -14.88 -30.06 -2.93
N SER A 254 -16.07 -30.10 -3.53
CA SER A 254 -16.17 -29.93 -4.98
C SER A 254 -15.75 -28.51 -5.41
N PRO A 255 -15.38 -28.29 -6.69
CA PRO A 255 -15.11 -26.96 -7.22
C PRO A 255 -16.29 -25.99 -7.03
N GLU A 256 -17.53 -26.45 -7.23
CA GLU A 256 -18.74 -25.64 -7.07
C GLU A 256 -18.94 -25.20 -5.61
N GLU A 257 -18.77 -26.12 -4.67
CA GLU A 257 -18.84 -25.83 -3.24
C GLU A 257 -17.73 -24.86 -2.80
N THR A 258 -16.54 -25.02 -3.35
CA THR A 258 -15.39 -24.14 -3.08
C THR A 258 -15.65 -22.73 -3.59
N LEU A 259 -16.19 -22.57 -4.81
CA LEU A 259 -16.57 -21.27 -5.35
C LEU A 259 -17.67 -20.59 -4.53
N ALA A 260 -18.63 -21.37 -4.02
CA ALA A 260 -19.69 -20.84 -3.16
C ALA A 260 -19.18 -20.43 -1.77
N LYS A 261 -18.22 -21.17 -1.22
CA LYS A 261 -17.70 -20.97 0.15
C LYS A 261 -16.17 -21.08 0.19
N PRO A 262 -15.46 -20.08 -0.37
CA PRO A 262 -14.03 -20.21 -0.63
C PRO A 262 -13.15 -20.19 0.64
N TYR A 263 -13.68 -19.77 1.78
CA TYR A 263 -12.94 -19.68 3.05
C TYR A 263 -13.28 -20.80 4.06
N ASP A 264 -14.27 -21.66 3.76
CA ASP A 264 -14.77 -22.71 4.66
C ASP A 264 -13.98 -24.02 4.56
N GLY A 265 -12.74 -23.95 4.05
CA GLY A 265 -11.86 -25.11 3.91
C GLY A 265 -11.24 -25.55 5.22
N ARG A 266 -10.26 -26.46 5.11
CA ARG A 266 -9.45 -26.89 6.25
C ARG A 266 -8.84 -25.69 6.96
N ASN A 267 -8.71 -25.78 8.27
CA ASN A 267 -8.06 -24.73 9.04
C ASN A 267 -6.53 -24.84 8.88
N VAL A 268 -6.02 -24.30 7.78
CA VAL A 268 -4.57 -24.20 7.50
C VAL A 268 -4.05 -22.82 7.91
N SER A 269 -2.91 -22.80 8.57
CA SER A 269 -2.17 -21.55 8.80
C SER A 269 -1.32 -21.20 7.58
N VAL A 270 -1.00 -19.91 7.41
CA VAL A 270 -0.12 -19.49 6.31
C VAL A 270 1.23 -20.21 6.32
N PHE A 271 1.76 -20.57 7.49
CA PHE A 271 3.02 -21.29 7.60
C PHE A 271 2.91 -22.73 7.12
N GLN A 272 1.83 -23.43 7.47
CA GLN A 272 1.56 -24.81 7.01
C GLN A 272 1.26 -24.87 5.51
N TYR A 273 0.73 -23.80 4.94
CA TYR A 273 0.45 -23.73 3.51
C TYR A 273 1.72 -23.49 2.68
N VAL A 274 2.67 -22.70 3.22
CA VAL A 274 3.91 -22.32 2.51
C VAL A 274 5.05 -23.32 2.71
N PHE A 275 5.16 -23.97 3.87
CA PHE A 275 6.26 -24.86 4.25
C PHE A 275 5.75 -26.25 4.64
#